data_AF-A0A7C2IAL7-F1
#
_entry.id   AF-A0A7C2IAL7-F1
#
_cell.length_a   1.000
_cell.length_b   1.000
_cell.length_c   1.000
_cell.angle_alpha   90.00
_cell.angle_beta   90.00
_cell.angle_gamma   90.00
#
_symmetry.space_group_name_H-M   'P 1'
#
loop_
_entity.id
_entity.type
_entity.pdbx_description
1 polymer ?
#
loop_
_entity_poly.entity_id
_entity_poly.type
_entity_poly.pdbx_seq_one_letter_code
_entity_poly.pdbx_strand_id
1 'polypeptide(L)'
;MNESWILRVTAKRQYLAPVLVLLLILGMVLGSVNLSTASSSHQVYVYSRPAEGGVTSPSGSLGTKKHGDKFTVTATANQNYIFVGWSDCFINGGVKNNERILFSNDNTLTSYQVPAPSDHAGDYYLYAEFGHEIKATAGTGGSINPSGEVKVRHGESKTFNITPNSG
;
A
#
# COMPACT_ATOMS: atom_id res chain seq x y z
N MET A 1 -10.42 2.53 -67.35
CA MET A 1 -9.52 2.96 -66.25
C MET A 1 -9.72 2.02 -65.08
N ASN A 2 -8.80 1.06 -64.89
CA ASN A 2 -8.43 0.44 -63.61
C ASN A 2 -7.63 -0.86 -63.86
N GLU A 3 -6.31 -0.76 -63.73
CA GLU A 3 -5.37 -1.87 -63.63
C GLU A 3 -5.75 -2.75 -62.42
N SER A 4 -5.87 -4.06 -62.61
CA SER A 4 -5.97 -5.05 -61.54
C SER A 4 -4.87 -6.09 -61.71
N TRP A 5 -3.69 -5.83 -61.15
CA TRP A 5 -2.59 -6.78 -61.12
C TRP A 5 -2.84 -7.78 -59.98
N ILE A 6 -3.34 -8.97 -60.32
CA ILE A 6 -3.46 -10.07 -59.35
C ILE A 6 -2.14 -10.84 -59.34
N LEU A 7 -1.39 -10.75 -58.24
CA LEU A 7 -0.22 -11.59 -57.98
C LEU A 7 -0.66 -13.06 -57.87
N ARG A 8 -0.42 -13.85 -58.91
CA ARG A 8 -0.61 -15.31 -58.86
C ARG A 8 0.64 -15.95 -58.24
N VAL A 9 0.62 -16.16 -56.94
CA VAL A 9 1.62 -17.01 -56.26
C VAL A 9 1.26 -18.47 -56.52
N THR A 10 1.90 -19.09 -57.50
CA THR A 10 1.77 -20.54 -57.75
C THR A 10 2.69 -21.31 -56.80
N ALA A 11 2.19 -21.68 -55.62
CA ALA A 11 2.90 -22.58 -54.72
C ALA A 11 2.82 -24.03 -55.24
N LYS A 12 3.96 -24.69 -55.50
CA LYS A 12 3.98 -26.09 -55.95
C LYS A 12 3.37 -26.99 -54.87
N ARG A 13 2.50 -27.94 -55.26
CA ARG A 13 1.73 -28.83 -54.37
C ARG A 13 2.56 -29.57 -53.32
N GLN A 14 3.82 -29.88 -53.63
CA GLN A 14 4.78 -30.51 -52.72
C GLN A 14 5.20 -29.64 -51.52
N TYR A 15 5.00 -28.32 -51.61
CA TYR A 15 5.29 -27.38 -50.52
C TYR A 15 4.03 -26.99 -49.74
N LEU A 16 2.83 -27.28 -50.25
CA LEU A 16 1.58 -26.95 -49.55
C LEU A 16 1.43 -27.73 -48.24
N ALA A 17 1.75 -29.04 -48.24
CA ALA A 17 1.70 -29.86 -47.03
C ALA A 17 2.69 -29.40 -45.94
N PRO A 18 4.00 -29.20 -46.20
CA PRO A 18 4.93 -28.73 -45.17
C PRO A 18 4.66 -27.28 -44.72
N VAL A 19 4.16 -26.40 -45.59
CA VAL A 19 3.77 -25.03 -45.21
C VAL A 19 2.50 -25.03 -44.34
N LEU A 20 1.52 -25.88 -44.65
CA LEU A 20 0.31 -26.01 -43.82
C LEU A 20 0.64 -26.62 -42.46
N VAL A 21 1.54 -27.62 -42.42
CA VAL A 21 2.07 -28.17 -41.16
C VAL A 21 2.78 -27.06 -40.39
N LEU A 22 3.70 -26.31 -41.00
CA LEU A 22 4.42 -25.21 -40.36
C LEU A 22 3.48 -24.13 -39.78
N LEU A 23 2.40 -23.79 -40.48
CA LEU A 23 1.39 -22.84 -40.00
C LEU A 23 0.52 -23.41 -38.86
N LEU A 24 0.26 -24.73 -38.85
CA LEU A 24 -0.43 -25.40 -37.75
C LEU A 24 0.45 -25.50 -36.49
N ILE A 25 1.74 -25.84 -36.62
CA ILE A 25 2.68 -25.81 -35.47
C ILE A 25 2.91 -24.37 -34.99
N LEU A 26 3.01 -23.39 -35.89
CA LEU A 26 3.11 -21.98 -35.50
C LEU A 26 1.83 -21.49 -34.79
N GLY A 27 0.66 -21.91 -35.26
CA GLY A 27 -0.63 -21.64 -34.60
C GLY A 27 -0.77 -22.33 -33.23
N MET A 28 -0.21 -23.53 -33.06
CA MET A 28 -0.18 -24.25 -31.78
C MET A 28 0.80 -23.63 -30.77
N VAL A 29 1.94 -23.10 -31.22
CA VAL A 29 2.91 -22.41 -30.35
C VAL A 29 2.42 -21.00 -29.96
N LEU A 30 1.60 -20.35 -30.81
CA LEU A 30 0.94 -19.08 -30.49
C LEU A 30 -0.34 -19.24 -29.65
N GLY A 31 -0.86 -20.47 -29.52
CA GLY A 31 -1.95 -20.83 -28.63
C GLY A 31 -1.47 -20.92 -27.18
N SER A 32 -1.41 -19.75 -26.53
CA SER A 32 -1.37 -19.62 -25.07
C SER A 32 -0.04 -19.99 -24.39
N VAL A 33 0.94 -19.08 -24.45
CA VAL A 33 1.74 -18.84 -23.24
C VAL A 33 0.78 -18.22 -22.22
N ASN A 34 0.03 -19.05 -21.50
CA ASN A 34 -0.60 -18.62 -20.27
C ASN A 34 0.54 -18.42 -19.28
N LEU A 35 1.07 -17.19 -19.22
CA LEU A 35 1.90 -16.77 -18.11
C LEU A 35 0.97 -16.69 -16.89
N SER A 36 0.69 -17.85 -16.30
CA SER A 36 0.09 -17.93 -14.99
C SER A 36 1.15 -17.42 -14.02
N THR A 37 1.17 -16.11 -13.79
CA THR A 37 1.76 -15.62 -12.57
C THR A 37 0.95 -16.27 -11.46
N ALA A 38 1.57 -17.18 -10.72
CA ALA A 38 0.98 -17.71 -9.50
C ALA A 38 0.70 -16.51 -8.60
N SER A 39 -0.57 -16.06 -8.59
CA SER A 39 -0.98 -14.93 -7.79
C SER A 39 -1.13 -15.42 -6.36
N SER A 40 -0.09 -15.18 -5.56
CA SER A 40 -0.12 -15.34 -4.12
C SER A 40 -1.28 -14.53 -3.52
N SER A 41 -2.05 -15.17 -2.66
CA SER A 41 -3.20 -14.56 -2.00
C SER A 41 -3.01 -14.55 -0.49
N HIS A 42 -3.36 -13.45 0.17
CA HIS A 42 -3.15 -13.27 1.61
C HIS A 42 -4.39 -12.66 2.27
N GLN A 43 -4.66 -12.97 3.54
CA GLN A 43 -5.66 -12.19 4.28
C GLN A 43 -5.09 -10.80 4.55
N VAL A 44 -5.95 -9.80 4.44
CA VAL A 44 -5.61 -8.43 4.79
C VAL A 44 -6.45 -8.01 5.97
N TYR A 45 -5.82 -7.42 6.98
CA TYR A 45 -6.48 -6.89 8.16
C TYR A 45 -6.18 -5.40 8.34
N VAL A 46 -7.15 -4.68 8.87
CA VAL A 46 -7.05 -3.24 9.15
C VAL A 46 -7.48 -2.98 10.58
N TYR A 47 -6.66 -2.25 11.33
CA TYR A 47 -6.91 -1.90 12.73
C TYR A 47 -6.60 -0.43 13.01
N SER A 48 -7.21 0.11 14.07
CA SER A 48 -6.78 1.36 14.69
C SER A 48 -5.75 1.11 15.78
N ARG A 49 -4.78 2.02 15.92
CA ARG A 49 -3.78 1.98 16.99
C ARG A 49 -3.55 3.40 17.55
N PRO A 50 -3.78 3.61 18.86
CA PRO A 50 -4.48 2.73 19.79
C PRO A 50 -5.90 2.40 19.30
N ALA A 51 -6.49 1.30 19.80
CA ALA A 51 -7.82 0.88 19.39
C ALA A 51 -8.89 1.93 19.75
N GLU A 52 -8.68 2.63 20.86
CA GLU A 52 -9.50 3.74 21.33
C GLU A 52 -9.26 5.03 20.54
N GLY A 53 -8.16 5.10 19.78
CA GLY A 53 -7.72 6.33 19.09
C GLY A 53 -8.58 6.71 17.89
N GLY A 54 -9.30 5.75 17.33
CA GLY A 54 -10.16 5.98 16.19
C GLY A 54 -10.76 4.71 15.64
N VAL A 55 -11.47 4.85 14.54
CA VAL A 55 -12.09 3.75 13.80
C VAL A 55 -11.56 3.75 12.37
N THR A 56 -11.52 2.56 11.75
CA THR A 56 -11.25 2.42 10.31
C THR A 56 -12.48 1.87 9.60
N SER A 57 -12.65 2.24 8.34
CA SER A 57 -13.71 1.73 7.46
C SER A 57 -13.10 1.33 6.11
N PRO A 58 -13.07 0.03 5.78
CA PRO A 58 -13.45 -1.12 6.63
C PRO A 58 -12.48 -1.33 7.83
N SER A 59 -12.92 -2.12 8.82
CA SER A 59 -12.10 -2.58 9.95
C SER A 59 -12.08 -4.11 10.04
N GLY A 60 -11.07 -4.66 10.69
CA GLY A 60 -10.88 -6.11 10.80
C GLY A 60 -10.40 -6.71 9.49
N SER A 61 -10.87 -7.92 9.16
CA SER A 61 -10.48 -8.61 7.94
C SER A 61 -11.17 -8.02 6.71
N LEU A 62 -10.40 -7.71 5.68
CA LEU A 62 -10.86 -7.36 4.33
C LEU A 62 -10.98 -8.61 3.43
N GLY A 63 -10.73 -9.79 3.99
CA GLY A 63 -10.71 -11.08 3.30
C GLY A 63 -9.43 -11.32 2.51
N THR A 64 -9.43 -12.42 1.76
CA THR A 64 -8.31 -12.81 0.90
C THR A 64 -8.17 -11.83 -0.26
N LYS A 65 -6.98 -11.24 -0.40
CA LYS A 65 -6.61 -10.37 -1.52
C LYS A 65 -5.46 -10.97 -2.31
N LYS A 66 -5.46 -10.74 -3.61
CA LYS A 66 -4.35 -11.07 -4.51
C LYS A 66 -3.33 -9.94 -4.51
N HIS A 67 -2.08 -10.29 -4.79
CA HIS A 67 -1.06 -9.28 -5.09
C HIS A 67 -1.58 -8.28 -6.14
N GLY A 68 -1.41 -6.98 -5.86
CA GLY A 68 -1.83 -5.91 -6.75
C GLY A 68 -3.31 -5.51 -6.66
N ASP A 69 -4.13 -6.24 -5.89
CA ASP A 69 -5.50 -5.82 -5.58
C ASP A 69 -5.46 -4.44 -4.91
N LYS A 70 -6.42 -3.60 -5.30
CA LYS A 70 -6.58 -2.25 -4.78
C LYS A 70 -7.83 -2.16 -3.94
N PHE A 71 -7.71 -1.49 -2.81
CA PHE A 71 -8.85 -1.15 -1.97
C PHE A 71 -8.66 0.21 -1.33
N THR A 72 -9.76 0.75 -0.82
CA THR A 72 -9.79 2.02 -0.11
C THR A 72 -10.08 1.77 1.36
N VAL A 73 -9.35 2.45 2.23
CA VAL A 73 -9.58 2.44 3.66
C VAL A 73 -9.60 3.87 4.16
N THR A 74 -10.59 4.22 4.97
CA THR A 74 -10.66 5.52 5.65
C THR A 74 -10.47 5.32 7.14
N ALA A 75 -9.73 6.22 7.79
CA ALA A 75 -9.64 6.31 9.23
C ALA A 75 -10.51 7.50 9.71
N THR A 76 -10.98 7.45 10.94
CA THR A 76 -11.63 8.58 11.60
C THR A 76 -11.12 8.62 13.03
N ALA A 77 -10.46 9.72 13.40
CA ALA A 77 -9.97 9.89 14.76
C ALA A 77 -11.14 10.08 15.73
N ASN A 78 -11.05 9.42 16.89
CA ASN A 78 -11.98 9.65 17.98
C ASN A 78 -11.65 11.00 18.67
N GLN A 79 -12.55 11.48 19.51
CA GLN A 79 -12.34 12.72 20.26
C GLN A 79 -11.03 12.67 21.06
N ASN A 80 -10.29 13.79 21.08
CA ASN A 80 -8.98 13.96 21.72
C ASN A 80 -7.83 13.18 21.06
N TYR A 81 -8.10 12.50 19.94
CA TYR A 81 -7.08 11.90 19.11
C TYR A 81 -6.94 12.65 17.79
N ILE A 82 -5.75 12.54 17.23
CA ILE A 82 -5.43 12.99 15.88
C ILE A 82 -5.03 11.79 15.04
N PHE A 83 -5.46 11.76 13.79
CA PHE A 83 -4.91 10.82 12.83
C PHE A 83 -3.46 11.24 12.52
N VAL A 84 -2.52 10.30 12.69
CA VAL A 84 -1.09 10.55 12.49
C VAL A 84 -0.64 9.96 11.15
N GLY A 85 -1.14 8.78 10.79
CA GLY A 85 -0.85 8.18 9.49
C GLY A 85 -1.15 6.69 9.44
N TRP A 86 -0.89 6.08 8.30
CA TRP A 86 -0.98 4.65 8.08
C TRP A 86 0.40 4.00 8.17
N SER A 87 0.46 2.86 8.83
CA SER A 87 1.62 1.96 8.85
C SER A 87 1.18 0.52 8.59
N ASP A 88 2.11 -0.35 8.20
CA ASP A 88 1.90 -1.79 8.19
C ASP A 88 2.52 -2.43 9.45
N CYS A 89 2.18 -3.69 9.76
CA CYS A 89 2.85 -4.39 10.86
C CYS A 89 4.31 -4.75 10.56
N PHE A 90 4.74 -4.75 9.30
CA PHE A 90 6.02 -5.38 8.94
C PHE A 90 6.46 -4.97 7.52
N ILE A 91 7.48 -4.12 7.43
CA ILE A 91 8.66 -4.30 6.58
C ILE A 91 9.84 -3.69 7.38
N ASN A 92 10.57 -4.46 8.18
CA ASN A 92 11.75 -5.17 7.73
C ASN A 92 12.18 -6.18 8.81
N GLY A 93 12.60 -7.38 8.39
CA GLY A 93 13.03 -8.47 9.26
C GLY A 93 13.87 -8.05 10.48
N GLY A 94 13.19 -7.86 11.62
CA GLY A 94 13.85 -7.71 12.91
C GLY A 94 14.34 -6.30 13.26
N VAL A 95 13.72 -5.21 12.80
CA VAL A 95 13.96 -3.93 13.49
C VAL A 95 13.22 -3.95 14.83
N LYS A 96 14.00 -4.21 15.88
CA LYS A 96 13.57 -4.21 17.29
C LYS A 96 13.49 -2.79 17.89
N ASN A 97 13.45 -1.75 17.06
CA ASN A 97 13.08 -0.43 17.53
C ASN A 97 11.58 -0.26 17.29
N ASN A 98 10.86 0.30 18.24
CA ASN A 98 9.40 0.51 18.16
C ASN A 98 8.98 1.51 17.04
N GLU A 99 9.81 1.71 16.03
CA GLU A 99 9.64 2.71 14.97
C GLU A 99 8.77 2.12 13.85
N ARG A 100 7.45 2.12 14.08
CA ARG A 100 6.47 1.98 12.99
C ARG A 100 6.70 3.12 11.99
N ILE A 101 7.03 2.78 10.75
CA ILE A 101 7.20 3.76 9.67
C ILE A 101 5.82 4.08 9.08
N LEU A 102 5.49 5.37 8.99
CA LEU A 102 4.27 5.81 8.30
C LEU A 102 4.54 5.86 6.80
N PHE A 103 3.66 5.23 6.01
CA PHE A 103 3.72 5.31 4.55
C PHE A 103 2.71 6.31 3.97
N SER A 104 1.77 6.81 4.79
CA SER A 104 0.83 7.86 4.39
C SER A 104 0.33 8.63 5.62
N ASN A 105 0.09 9.93 5.46
CA ASN A 105 -0.57 10.80 6.44
C ASN A 105 -2.00 11.19 6.02
N ASP A 106 -2.48 10.67 4.88
CA ASP A 106 -3.84 10.91 4.41
C ASP A 106 -4.81 10.04 5.20
N ASN A 107 -5.86 10.66 5.72
CA ASN A 107 -6.88 9.94 6.49
C ASN A 107 -7.67 8.92 5.63
N THR A 108 -7.51 8.97 4.31
CA THR A 108 -8.04 7.99 3.35
C THR A 108 -6.91 7.42 2.51
N LEU A 109 -6.62 6.13 2.68
CA LEU A 109 -5.78 5.39 1.74
C LEU A 109 -6.60 5.05 0.51
N THR A 110 -6.31 5.70 -0.59
CA THR A 110 -6.91 5.34 -1.88
C THR A 110 -5.99 4.38 -2.62
N SER A 111 -6.54 3.26 -3.08
CA SER A 111 -5.82 2.29 -3.92
C SER A 111 -4.56 1.71 -3.27
N TYR A 112 -4.58 1.40 -1.97
CA TYR A 112 -3.50 0.65 -1.36
C TYR A 112 -3.35 -0.69 -2.07
N GLN A 113 -2.13 -1.01 -2.51
CA GLN A 113 -1.82 -2.25 -3.22
C GLN A 113 -1.25 -3.26 -2.25
N VAL A 114 -1.79 -4.48 -2.27
CA VAL A 114 -1.18 -5.60 -1.55
C VAL A 114 0.22 -5.82 -2.14
N PRO A 115 1.30 -5.68 -1.33
CA PRO A 115 2.66 -5.79 -1.82
C PRO A 115 2.96 -7.22 -2.29
N ALA A 116 3.99 -7.37 -3.11
CA ALA A 116 4.43 -8.69 -3.56
C ALA A 116 4.78 -9.58 -2.35
N PRO A 117 4.64 -10.90 -2.47
CA PRO A 117 5.19 -11.82 -1.46
C PRO A 117 6.67 -11.56 -1.37
N SER A 118 7.12 -11.07 -0.23
CA SER A 118 8.54 -10.90 0.04
C SER A 118 9.00 -12.10 0.85
N ASP A 119 9.01 -13.32 0.30
CA ASP A 119 9.38 -14.58 1.00
C ASP A 119 8.61 -14.87 2.33
N HIS A 120 7.74 -13.98 2.78
CA HIS A 120 6.95 -14.07 3.99
C HIS A 120 5.53 -14.49 3.59
N ALA A 121 5.26 -15.79 3.63
CA ALA A 121 3.91 -16.33 3.57
C ALA A 121 3.17 -15.95 4.86
N GLY A 122 2.38 -14.87 4.84
CA GLY A 122 1.66 -14.40 6.02
C GLY A 122 0.59 -13.34 5.71
N ASP A 123 -0.29 -13.10 6.68
CA ASP A 123 -1.33 -12.07 6.58
C ASP A 123 -0.74 -10.66 6.63
N TYR A 124 -1.35 -9.72 5.92
CA TYR A 124 -0.96 -8.31 5.95
C TYR A 124 -1.80 -7.55 6.96
N TYR A 125 -1.15 -6.73 7.79
CA TYR A 125 -1.84 -5.86 8.74
C TYR A 125 -1.54 -4.41 8.44
N LEU A 126 -2.58 -3.61 8.33
CA LEU A 126 -2.53 -2.15 8.23
C LEU A 126 -3.04 -1.54 9.51
N TYR A 127 -2.35 -0.50 9.98
CA TYR A 127 -2.72 0.24 11.17
C TYR A 127 -2.90 1.71 10.81
N ALA A 128 -4.07 2.23 11.17
CA ALA A 128 -4.24 3.66 11.35
C ALA A 128 -3.60 4.04 12.70
N GLU A 129 -2.53 4.81 12.65
CA GLU A 129 -1.86 5.36 13.82
C GLU A 129 -2.55 6.66 14.26
N PHE A 130 -2.88 6.72 15.55
CA PHE A 130 -3.45 7.88 16.21
C PHE A 130 -2.50 8.41 17.29
N GLY A 131 -2.57 9.73 17.49
CA GLY A 131 -1.78 10.46 18.47
C GLY A 131 -2.65 11.36 19.33
N HIS A 132 -2.02 12.02 20.28
CA HIS A 132 -2.59 13.03 21.14
C HIS A 132 -2.14 14.42 20.68
N GLU A 133 -2.94 15.42 20.98
CA GLU A 133 -2.59 16.82 20.83
C GLU A 133 -2.31 17.44 22.21
N ILE A 134 -1.12 18.02 22.36
CA ILE A 134 -0.69 18.69 23.59
C ILE A 134 -0.63 20.18 23.32
N LYS A 135 -1.38 20.98 24.08
CA LYS A 135 -1.31 22.45 24.02
C LYS A 135 -0.31 22.99 25.03
N ALA A 136 0.84 23.44 24.55
CA ALA A 136 1.94 23.96 25.37
C ALA A 136 1.99 25.50 25.32
N THR A 137 1.90 26.16 26.48
CA THR A 137 1.97 27.62 26.59
C THR A 137 2.90 28.05 27.73
N ALA A 138 3.53 29.21 27.58
CA ALA A 138 4.32 29.86 28.62
C ALA A 138 3.73 31.25 28.93
N GLY A 139 3.80 31.65 30.20
CA GLY A 139 3.40 32.99 30.65
C GLY A 139 4.50 34.03 30.41
N THR A 140 4.31 35.26 30.93
CA THR A 140 5.23 36.40 30.73
C THR A 140 6.64 36.21 31.30
N GLY A 141 6.82 35.30 32.27
CA GLY A 141 8.09 35.06 32.97
C GLY A 141 9.09 34.13 32.25
N GLY A 142 8.79 33.69 31.03
CA GLY A 142 9.69 32.79 30.30
C GLY A 142 9.13 32.33 28.96
N SER A 143 9.71 31.25 28.45
CA SER A 143 9.32 30.59 27.20
C SER A 143 9.27 29.07 27.37
N ILE A 144 8.50 28.40 26.50
CA ILE A 144 8.44 26.94 26.37
C ILE A 144 8.71 26.57 24.92
N ASN A 145 9.50 25.52 24.69
CA ASN A 145 9.78 24.99 23.37
C ASN A 145 9.69 23.46 23.38
N PRO A 146 8.84 22.84 22.54
CA PRO A 146 7.91 23.48 21.60
C PRO A 146 6.72 24.16 22.29
N SER A 147 6.22 25.24 21.70
CA SER A 147 4.97 25.91 22.11
C SER A 147 3.84 25.66 21.10
N GLY A 148 2.61 25.95 21.49
CA GLY A 148 1.41 25.76 20.66
C GLY A 148 0.86 24.34 20.72
N GLU A 149 0.17 23.94 19.66
CA GLU A 149 -0.37 22.58 19.49
C GLU A 149 0.73 21.63 19.01
N VAL A 150 1.03 20.64 19.84
CA VAL A 150 2.10 19.68 19.63
C VAL A 150 1.51 18.28 19.53
N LYS A 151 1.68 17.68 18.36
CA LYS A 151 1.21 16.33 18.05
C LYS A 151 2.21 15.29 18.56
N VAL A 152 1.73 14.29 19.29
CA VAL A 152 2.55 13.20 19.84
C VAL A 152 1.86 11.88 19.55
N ARG A 153 2.57 10.91 18.98
CA ARG A 153 2.00 9.57 18.75
C ARG A 153 1.66 8.93 20.09
N HIS A 154 0.64 8.09 20.09
CA HIS A 154 0.29 7.36 21.30
C HIS A 154 1.48 6.49 21.77
N GLY A 155 1.80 6.58 23.06
CA GLY A 155 2.91 5.85 23.68
C GLY A 155 4.30 6.46 23.46
N GLU A 156 4.44 7.48 22.60
CA GLU A 156 5.69 8.22 22.43
C GLU A 156 5.88 9.29 23.52
N SER A 157 7.14 9.59 23.82
CA SER A 157 7.49 10.67 24.75
C SER A 157 7.81 11.96 23.98
N LYS A 158 7.46 13.12 24.57
CA LYS A 158 7.79 14.44 24.03
C LYS A 158 8.45 15.29 25.10
N THR A 159 9.62 15.83 24.78
CA THR A 159 10.34 16.75 25.67
C THR A 159 9.93 18.19 25.39
N PHE A 160 9.70 18.96 26.45
CA PHE A 160 9.45 20.39 26.43
C PHE A 160 10.51 21.10 27.26
N ASN A 161 11.25 22.01 26.65
CA ASN A 161 12.26 22.82 27.29
C ASN A 161 11.63 24.13 27.75
N ILE A 162 11.80 24.46 29.03
CA ILE A 162 11.29 25.69 29.62
C ILE A 162 12.47 26.57 29.99
N THR A 163 12.43 27.83 29.55
CA THR A 163 13.50 28.80 29.79
C THR A 163 12.92 30.04 30.47
N PRO A 164 13.33 30.37 31.71
CA PRO A 164 12.90 31.60 32.38
C PRO A 164 13.54 32.84 31.73
N ASN A 165 12.88 33.99 31.82
CA ASN A 165 13.46 35.28 31.44
C ASN A 165 14.56 35.68 32.44
N SER A 166 15.56 36.42 31.96
CA SER A 166 16.54 37.05 32.85
C SER A 166 15.84 38.03 33.80
N GLY A 167 16.17 37.94 35.09
CA GLY A 167 15.69 38.83 36.14
C GLY A 167 16.52 40.10 36.30
#